data_AF-A0A7T8K8Y2-F1
#
_entry.id   AF-A0A7T8K8Y2-F1
#
_cell.length_a   1.000
_cell.length_b   1.000
_cell.length_c   1.000
_cell.angle_alpha   90.00
_cell.angle_beta   90.00
_cell.angle_gamma   90.00
#
_symmetry.space_group_name_H-M   'P 1'
#
loop_
_entity.id
_entity.type
_entity.pdbx_description
1 polymer ?
#
loop_
_entity_poly.entity_id
_entity_poly.type
_entity_poly.pdbx_seq_one_letter_code
_entity_poly.pdbx_strand_id
1 'polypeptide(L)'
;VALQIFFEDLWRDILHHHEGFAHGALCNRLLSNLNALRLEGTLCDVEIRSAAEDDFVHAHKSVLAAASPYFYAMFNGGLAEKNKASLF
;
A
#
# COMPACT_ATOMS: atom_id res chain seq x y z
N VAL A 1 -7.96 -6.21 -9.08
CA VAL A 1 -8.77 -5.03 -9.45
C VAL A 1 -9.03 -4.08 -8.27
N ALA A 2 -9.45 -4.55 -7.09
CA ALA A 2 -9.73 -3.67 -5.92
C ALA A 2 -8.52 -2.88 -5.38
N LEU A 3 -7.30 -3.44 -5.43
CA LEU A 3 -6.08 -2.75 -4.98
C LEU A 3 -5.52 -1.74 -5.98
N GLN A 4 -5.77 -1.94 -7.27
CA GLN A 4 -5.39 -0.96 -8.30
C GLN A 4 -6.34 0.24 -8.29
N ILE A 5 -7.62 0.02 -7.94
CA ILE A 5 -8.59 1.08 -7.65
C ILE A 5 -8.18 1.84 -6.39
N PHE A 6 -7.80 1.15 -5.31
CA PHE A 6 -7.37 1.82 -4.06
C PHE A 6 -6.10 2.67 -4.26
N PHE A 7 -5.19 2.23 -5.14
CA PHE A 7 -3.98 2.98 -5.46
C PHE A 7 -4.27 4.18 -6.37
N GLU A 8 -5.13 4.06 -7.38
CA GLU A 8 -5.51 5.17 -8.27
C GLU A 8 -6.38 6.23 -7.58
N ASP A 9 -7.32 5.83 -6.70
CA ASP A 9 -8.18 6.76 -5.97
C ASP A 9 -7.41 7.52 -4.89
N LEU A 10 -6.55 6.83 -4.13
CA LEU A 10 -5.64 7.47 -3.16
C LEU A 10 -4.64 8.39 -3.88
N TRP A 11 -4.17 8.01 -5.06
CA TRP A 11 -3.24 8.81 -5.84
C TRP A 11 -3.91 10.04 -6.47
N ARG A 12 -5.17 9.91 -6.90
CA ARG A 12 -6.00 11.03 -7.35
C ARG A 12 -6.27 12.04 -6.22
N ASP A 13 -6.65 11.58 -5.03
CA ASP A 13 -6.95 12.49 -3.91
C ASP A 13 -5.71 13.23 -3.40
N ILE A 14 -4.54 12.58 -3.38
CA ILE A 14 -3.27 13.22 -3.03
C ILE A 14 -2.83 14.26 -4.09
N LEU A 15 -3.19 14.06 -5.36
CA LEU A 15 -2.86 14.99 -6.45
C LEU A 15 -3.84 16.16 -6.61
N HIS A 16 -5.11 16.01 -6.21
CA HIS A 16 -6.15 17.02 -6.45
C HIS A 16 -6.29 18.08 -5.35
N HIS A 17 -5.63 17.93 -4.20
CA HIS A 17 -5.62 18.94 -3.13
C HIS A 17 -4.19 19.28 -2.72
N HIS A 18 -3.53 20.23 -3.39
CA HIS A 18 -2.71 21.26 -2.73
C HIS A 18 -2.01 22.15 -3.75
N GLU A 19 -2.52 23.37 -3.91
CA GLU A 19 -1.66 24.50 -4.26
C GLU A 19 -0.76 24.81 -3.05
N GLY A 20 0.54 24.60 -3.19
CA GLY A 20 1.52 24.78 -2.11
C GLY A 20 2.88 24.17 -2.45
N PHE A 21 3.67 24.91 -3.24
CA PHE A 21 4.96 24.51 -3.80
C PHE A 21 5.99 24.06 -2.73
N ALA A 22 6.47 22.82 -2.90
CA ALA A 22 7.65 22.14 -2.32
C ALA A 22 7.30 20.79 -1.67
N HIS A 23 6.20 20.72 -0.90
CA HIS A 23 5.83 19.51 -0.16
C HIS A 23 5.27 18.40 -1.06
N GLY A 24 4.43 18.74 -2.05
CA GLY A 24 3.86 17.78 -2.99
C GLY A 24 4.92 17.04 -3.82
N ALA A 25 6.00 17.72 -4.21
CA ALA A 25 7.09 17.09 -4.98
C ALA A 25 7.85 16.03 -4.17
N LEU A 26 8.00 16.20 -2.86
CA LEU A 26 8.61 15.19 -1.99
C LEU A 26 7.69 13.97 -1.86
N CYS A 27 6.40 14.18 -1.60
CA CYS A 27 5.42 13.10 -1.50
C CYS A 27 5.37 12.28 -2.80
N ASN A 28 5.33 12.95 -3.94
CA ASN A 28 5.28 12.29 -5.25
C ASN A 28 6.53 11.44 -5.51
N ARG A 29 7.73 11.95 -5.19
CA ARG A 29 8.97 11.18 -5.30
C ARG A 29 9.00 10.00 -4.33
N LEU A 30 8.57 10.19 -3.09
CA LEU A 30 8.51 9.11 -2.09
C LEU A 30 7.57 7.98 -2.55
N LEU A 31 6.35 8.34 -2.97
CA LEU A 31 5.37 7.35 -3.47
C LEU A 31 5.87 6.63 -4.72
N SER A 32 6.51 7.35 -5.64
CA SER A 32 7.13 6.76 -6.83
C SER A 32 8.22 5.76 -6.47
N ASN A 33 9.12 6.10 -5.53
CA ASN A 33 10.18 5.20 -5.09
C ASN A 33 9.62 3.98 -4.34
N LEU A 34 8.62 4.16 -3.46
CA LEU A 34 7.96 3.04 -2.77
C LEU A 34 7.29 2.08 -3.76
N ASN A 35 6.69 2.61 -4.84
CA ASN A 35 6.13 1.79 -5.89
C ASN A 35 7.20 1.03 -6.70
N ALA A 36 8.34 1.65 -6.99
CA ALA A 36 9.46 0.96 -7.63
C ALA A 36 9.97 -0.21 -6.77
N LEU A 37 10.19 0.03 -5.48
CA LEU A 37 10.57 -1.04 -4.54
C LEU A 37 9.55 -2.17 -4.49
N ARG A 38 8.25 -1.83 -4.55
CA ARG A 38 7.16 -2.83 -4.58
C ARG A 38 7.22 -3.69 -5.84
N LEU A 39 7.43 -3.09 -7.01
CA LEU A 39 7.54 -3.81 -8.28
C LEU A 39 8.77 -4.71 -8.35
N GLU A 40 9.85 -4.32 -7.67
CA GLU A 40 11.07 -5.12 -7.52
C GLU A 40 10.97 -6.21 -6.44
N GLY A 41 9.91 -6.19 -5.61
CA GLY A 41 9.77 -7.07 -4.44
C GLY A 41 10.69 -6.70 -3.27
N THR A 42 11.37 -5.56 -3.35
CA THR A 42 12.35 -5.10 -2.37
C THR A 42 11.65 -4.60 -1.11
N LEU A 43 12.06 -5.13 0.05
CA LEU A 43 11.50 -4.83 1.38
C LEU A 43 10.01 -5.19 1.55
N CYS A 44 9.40 -5.88 0.60
CA CYS A 44 8.02 -6.34 0.73
C CYS A 44 7.92 -7.43 1.81
N ASP A 45 7.00 -7.26 2.75
CA ASP A 45 6.82 -8.09 3.93
C ASP A 45 5.40 -8.67 4.04
N VAL A 46 4.58 -8.45 2.99
CA VAL A 46 3.26 -9.06 2.82
C VAL A 46 2.93 -9.30 1.35
N GLU A 47 2.20 -10.37 1.10
CA GLU A 47 1.54 -10.68 -0.17
C GLU A 47 0.03 -10.52 0.00
N ILE A 48 -0.63 -9.89 -0.96
CA ILE A 48 -2.09 -9.87 -1.02
C ILE A 48 -2.53 -10.80 -2.15
N ARG A 49 -3.34 -11.79 -1.81
CA ARG A 49 -3.84 -12.82 -2.72
C ARG A 49 -5.27 -12.52 -3.11
N SER A 50 -5.62 -12.80 -4.36
CA SER A 50 -7.01 -12.78 -4.81
C SER A 50 -7.74 -14.01 -4.29
N ALA A 51 -9.00 -13.87 -3.85
CA ALA A 51 -9.83 -15.02 -3.49
C ALA A 51 -10.30 -15.83 -4.72
N ALA A 52 -10.26 -15.22 -5.91
CA ALA A 52 -10.81 -15.79 -7.13
C ALA A 52 -9.76 -16.46 -8.04
N GLU A 53 -8.48 -16.11 -7.87
CA GLU A 53 -7.37 -16.52 -8.75
C GLU A 53 -6.12 -16.79 -7.90
N ASP A 54 -5.21 -17.66 -8.36
CA ASP A 54 -3.91 -17.93 -7.70
C ASP A 54 -2.89 -16.80 -7.93
N ASP A 55 -3.41 -15.57 -8.02
CA ASP A 55 -2.65 -14.35 -8.26
C ASP A 55 -2.38 -13.65 -6.94
N PHE A 56 -1.17 -13.09 -6.83
CA PHE A 56 -0.73 -12.36 -5.65
C PHE A 56 0.07 -11.11 -6.02
N VAL A 57 0.06 -10.14 -5.10
CA VAL A 57 0.82 -8.90 -5.23
C VAL A 57 1.67 -8.69 -3.98
N HIS A 58 2.97 -8.45 -4.17
CA HIS A 58 3.86 -8.03 -3.08
C HIS A 58 3.56 -6.59 -2.66
N ALA A 59 3.62 -6.33 -1.35
CA ALA A 59 3.39 -5.01 -0.77
C ALA A 59 4.18 -4.82 0.54
N HIS A 60 4.12 -3.59 1.05
CA HIS A 60 4.72 -3.20 2.32
C HIS A 60 3.62 -2.98 3.36
N LYS A 61 3.66 -3.70 4.48
CA LYS A 61 2.72 -3.55 5.60
C LYS A 61 2.66 -2.12 6.10
N SER A 62 3.81 -1.46 6.19
CA SER A 62 3.92 -0.06 6.63
C SER A 62 3.17 0.91 5.73
N VAL A 63 3.27 0.74 4.41
CA VAL A 63 2.56 1.58 3.42
C VAL A 63 1.06 1.33 3.48
N LEU A 64 0.64 0.06 3.52
CA LEU A 64 -0.77 -0.32 3.64
C LEU A 64 -1.40 0.19 4.95
N ALA A 65 -0.69 0.06 6.07
CA ALA A 65 -1.13 0.54 7.37
C ALA A 65 -1.25 2.07 7.42
N ALA A 66 -0.29 2.79 6.83
CA ALA A 66 -0.35 4.24 6.75
C ALA A 66 -1.52 4.73 5.87
N ALA A 67 -1.84 3.98 4.81
CA ALA A 67 -2.89 4.33 3.86
C ALA A 67 -4.31 3.90 4.30
N SER A 68 -4.44 2.93 5.22
CA SER A 68 -5.75 2.37 5.59
C SER A 68 -5.81 1.94 7.06
N PRO A 69 -6.78 2.47 7.82
CA PRO A 69 -7.05 2.02 9.19
C PRO A 69 -7.35 0.51 9.30
N TYR A 70 -7.89 -0.10 8.24
CA TYR A 70 -8.14 -1.54 8.19
C TYR A 70 -6.83 -2.32 8.24
N PHE A 71 -5.87 -2.01 7.36
CA PHE A 71 -4.56 -2.65 7.36
C PHE A 71 -3.76 -2.31 8.62
N TYR A 72 -3.89 -1.08 9.13
CA TYR A 72 -3.30 -0.71 10.41
C TYR A 72 -3.80 -1.60 11.56
N ALA A 73 -5.12 -1.78 11.67
CA ALA A 73 -5.71 -2.64 12.69
C ALA A 73 -5.36 -4.11 12.47
N MET A 74 -5.31 -4.58 11.23
CA MET A 74 -4.92 -5.96 10.88
C MET A 74 -3.47 -6.28 11.27
N PHE A 75 -2.54 -5.35 11.03
CA PHE A 75 -1.12 -5.57 11.33
C PHE A 75 -0.74 -5.24 12.78
N ASN A 76 -1.47 -4.35 13.45
CA ASN A 76 -1.11 -3.86 14.77
C ASN A 76 -2.07 -4.29 15.90
N GLY A 77 -3.32 -4.62 15.58
CA GLY A 77 -4.24 -5.27 16.50
C GLY A 77 -3.77 -6.70 16.74
N GLY A 78 -3.63 -7.12 17.98
CA GLY A 78 -3.06 -8.43 18.38
C GLY A 78 -3.86 -9.68 17.95
N LEU A 79 -4.59 -9.64 16.83
CA LEU A 79 -5.27 -10.75 16.20
C LEU A 79 -4.25 -11.62 15.42
N ALA A 80 -4.60 -12.88 15.18
CA ALA A 80 -3.74 -13.93 14.59
C ALA A 80 -3.10 -13.61 13.22
N GLU A 81 -3.44 -12.47 12.61
CA GLU A 81 -2.89 -11.99 11.33
C GLU A 81 -1.60 -11.20 11.42
N LYS A 82 -1.20 -10.77 12.62
CA LYS A 82 0.00 -9.96 12.84
C LYS A 82 1.28 -10.55 12.21
N ASN A 83 1.38 -11.88 12.15
CA ASN A 83 2.53 -12.62 11.59
C ASN A 83 2.25 -13.31 10.24
N LYS A 84 1.13 -13.03 9.57
CA LYS A 84 0.90 -13.62 8.24
C LYS A 84 1.75 -12.91 7.20
N ALA A 85 2.42 -13.71 6.36
CA ALA A 85 3.13 -13.26 5.18
C ALA A 85 2.19 -13.10 3.96
N SER A 86 1.01 -13.73 3.99
CA SER A 86 0.00 -13.63 2.94
C SER A 86 -1.37 -13.30 3.52
N LEU A 87 -2.08 -12.38 2.87
CA LEU A 87 -3.46 -11.98 3.15
C LEU A 87 -4.36 -12.41 1.99
N PHE A 88 -5.60 -12.76 2.28
CA PHE A 88 -6.63 -13.13 1.29
C PHE A 88 -7.74 -12.08 1.25
#